data_AF-A0A2K5L5Z9-F1
#
_entry.id   AF-A0A2K5L5Z9-F1
#
_cell.length_a   1.000
_cell.length_b   1.000
_cell.length_c   1.000
_cell.angle_alpha   90.00
_cell.angle_beta   90.00
_cell.angle_gamma   90.00
#
_symmetry.space_group_name_H-M   'P 1'
#
loop_
_entity.id
_entity.type
_entity.pdbx_description
1 polymer ?
#
loop_
_entity_poly.entity_id
_entity_poly.type
_entity_poly.pdbx_seq_one_letter_code
_entity_poly.pdbx_strand_id
1 'polypeptide(L)'
;SISSRGVATAGLLAPSRGPTAALHQDGWNGLSHEAFAIVSRRDYASEAIKGAVVGIDLGTTNSCTAVMKGKQAKVLENAEGARITPSAVAFTADGERLVGMPAKRQAVTKPKNTFYATKRLIGRQYDDPVVQKHIKNVPFKSVRASNGDAWVEAHGKLYSPSQIGVFVLMKMEETAENYLGHTAKKCCDHSSKTATKDAGQISELNVLQVVNEPTAAALAYGLDKSEDKVVAVYDLGGGTFDISILEIQKELTRQRWVDLTKDNMALQRVREAAEKHLNMNKSDVGEVVLVGGMTRMPKVQQTVQDLFGRAPSKAVNPDETVAIGAAIQGGVLVGNVTDVLLLDVIPLCLGIETLGVVFTKLINRNTTIPTKKSPVFSTATDGQTQVEISREMTGDNKLLGQFTLIGIPPAPRGVLQIEVTFDIDANGITHVSAKDKGTGREQQIVIRKYDIENMKYAEEDQRKKERVEAVIMTEGIIQDTETKMEEFKDKLPADECNKLKEEISKMREFLARKDSETGENITQAATALQQASLKLFEMAYKKMASDSGTGEQKEDQKEEKQ
;
A
#
# COMPACT_ATOMS: atom_id res chain seq x y z
N SER A 1 -27.92 -38.45 -78.87
CA SER A 1 -27.05 -37.25 -79.00
C SER A 1 -27.83 -36.05 -78.50
N ILE A 2 -27.16 -35.06 -77.91
CA ILE A 2 -27.72 -33.75 -77.45
C ILE A 2 -28.77 -33.91 -76.32
N SER A 3 -28.54 -33.62 -75.03
CA SER A 3 -27.88 -32.49 -74.32
C SER A 3 -28.68 -31.18 -74.29
N SER A 4 -29.34 -30.90 -73.16
CA SER A 4 -29.56 -29.53 -72.67
C SER A 4 -29.91 -29.53 -71.17
N ARG A 5 -29.36 -28.56 -70.43
CA ARG A 5 -29.80 -28.18 -69.08
C ARG A 5 -30.71 -26.96 -69.22
N GLY A 6 -31.75 -26.83 -68.39
CA GLY A 6 -32.60 -25.63 -68.39
C GLY A 6 -33.74 -25.63 -67.36
N VAL A 7 -33.43 -25.22 -66.12
CA VAL A 7 -34.22 -24.39 -65.18
C VAL A 7 -35.77 -24.37 -65.29
N ALA A 8 -36.51 -24.68 -64.19
CA ALA A 8 -37.47 -23.75 -63.54
C ALA A 8 -38.34 -24.36 -62.38
N THR A 9 -38.28 -23.70 -61.21
CA THR A 9 -39.36 -23.31 -60.26
C THR A 9 -40.45 -24.25 -59.68
N ALA A 10 -40.65 -24.05 -58.36
CA ALA A 10 -41.92 -23.97 -57.58
C ALA A 10 -42.56 -25.24 -56.94
N GLY A 11 -43.07 -25.10 -55.69
CA GLY A 11 -44.18 -25.92 -55.18
C GLY A 11 -44.16 -26.41 -53.71
N LEU A 12 -44.56 -25.55 -52.76
CA LEU A 12 -45.29 -25.79 -51.49
C LEU A 12 -45.14 -27.11 -50.64
N LEU A 13 -44.68 -26.90 -49.39
CA LEU A 13 -45.31 -27.23 -48.08
C LEU A 13 -45.75 -28.68 -47.67
N ALA A 14 -45.02 -29.20 -46.64
CA ALA A 14 -45.54 -29.78 -45.37
C ALA A 14 -46.15 -31.22 -45.34
N PRO A 15 -46.27 -31.91 -44.16
CA PRO A 15 -45.49 -31.84 -42.89
C PRO A 15 -45.17 -33.20 -42.18
N SER A 16 -44.27 -33.13 -41.18
CA SER A 16 -44.22 -33.94 -39.93
C SER A 16 -44.08 -35.48 -39.93
N ARG A 17 -43.03 -35.98 -39.26
CA ARG A 17 -43.03 -36.43 -37.84
C ARG A 17 -41.59 -36.60 -37.34
N GLY A 18 -41.36 -36.40 -36.03
CA GLY A 18 -40.05 -36.02 -35.49
C GLY A 18 -39.10 -37.18 -35.10
N PRO A 19 -37.83 -36.85 -34.76
CA PRO A 19 -36.84 -37.81 -34.28
C PRO A 19 -36.88 -38.00 -32.76
N THR A 20 -36.26 -39.11 -32.33
CA THR A 20 -36.11 -39.59 -30.95
C THR A 20 -35.30 -38.67 -30.04
N ALA A 21 -35.60 -38.73 -28.75
CA ALA A 21 -34.92 -37.96 -27.70
C ALA A 21 -33.47 -38.42 -27.46
N ALA A 22 -32.59 -37.45 -27.15
CA ALA A 22 -31.35 -37.63 -26.43
C ALA A 22 -31.23 -36.51 -25.38
N LEU A 23 -30.89 -36.86 -24.14
CA LEU A 23 -30.74 -35.93 -23.01
C LEU A 23 -29.27 -35.62 -22.74
N HIS A 24 -29.03 -34.46 -22.10
CA HIS A 24 -27.76 -33.98 -21.52
C HIS A 24 -26.59 -33.68 -22.48
N GLN A 25 -26.28 -32.38 -22.67
CA GLN A 25 -25.14 -31.69 -22.02
C GLN A 25 -25.06 -30.21 -22.48
N ASP A 26 -25.83 -29.31 -21.86
CA ASP A 26 -25.64 -27.85 -22.04
C ASP A 26 -24.67 -27.30 -20.99
N GLY A 27 -23.38 -27.40 -21.30
CA GLY A 27 -22.28 -26.85 -20.51
C GLY A 27 -21.78 -25.52 -21.05
N TRP A 28 -22.06 -24.44 -20.32
CA TRP A 28 -21.17 -23.28 -20.14
C TRP A 28 -20.52 -22.66 -21.40
N ASN A 29 -21.28 -21.81 -22.11
CA ASN A 29 -20.71 -20.76 -22.96
C ASN A 29 -20.90 -19.39 -22.26
N GLY A 30 -19.84 -18.83 -21.67
CA GLY A 30 -19.99 -17.68 -20.74
C GLY A 30 -18.70 -16.96 -20.29
N LEU A 31 -17.66 -16.93 -21.13
CA LEU A 31 -16.51 -16.04 -20.97
C LEU A 31 -16.27 -15.30 -22.29
N SER A 32 -16.67 -14.03 -22.37
CA SER A 32 -16.47 -13.25 -23.59
C SER A 32 -14.99 -12.97 -23.82
N HIS A 33 -14.58 -12.94 -25.09
CA HIS A 33 -13.24 -12.55 -25.55
C HIS A 33 -12.81 -11.17 -24.98
N GLU A 34 -13.76 -10.33 -24.59
CA GLU A 34 -13.54 -9.00 -24.03
C GLU A 34 -12.73 -9.03 -22.74
N ALA A 35 -12.94 -10.00 -21.83
CA ALA A 35 -12.21 -10.02 -20.56
C ALA A 35 -10.68 -10.12 -20.78
N PHE A 36 -10.24 -10.91 -21.75
CA PHE A 36 -8.83 -11.02 -22.11
C PHE A 36 -8.36 -9.92 -23.05
N ALA A 37 -9.22 -9.43 -23.95
CA ALA A 37 -8.93 -8.23 -24.72
C ALA A 37 -8.80 -6.97 -23.83
N ILE A 38 -9.44 -6.91 -22.66
CA ILE A 38 -9.29 -5.81 -21.69
C ILE A 38 -7.95 -5.88 -20.96
N VAL A 39 -7.49 -7.08 -20.60
CA VAL A 39 -6.15 -7.32 -20.02
C VAL A 39 -5.03 -6.87 -20.96
N SER A 40 -5.31 -6.75 -22.27
CA SER A 40 -4.28 -6.66 -23.30
C SER A 40 -4.45 -5.57 -24.37
N ARG A 41 -5.60 -4.90 -24.42
CA ARG A 41 -5.86 -3.69 -25.25
C ARG A 41 -6.04 -2.44 -24.40
N ARG A 42 -5.81 -2.52 -23.10
CA ARG A 42 -5.21 -1.36 -22.44
C ARG A 42 -3.74 -1.36 -22.83
N ASP A 43 -3.39 -0.38 -23.66
CA ASP A 43 -2.01 0.02 -23.80
C ASP A 43 -1.44 0.25 -22.40
N TYR A 44 -0.54 -0.64 -21.97
CA TYR A 44 0.48 -0.32 -20.96
C TYR A 44 1.53 0.64 -21.57
N ALA A 45 1.08 1.57 -22.43
CA ALA A 45 1.73 2.84 -22.68
C ALA A 45 1.60 3.65 -21.40
N SER A 46 2.46 3.32 -20.46
CA SER A 46 2.72 4.10 -19.27
C SER A 46 2.79 5.58 -19.63
N GLU A 47 2.12 6.43 -18.86
CA GLU A 47 2.86 7.60 -18.39
C GLU A 47 4.12 7.05 -17.74
N ALA A 48 5.26 7.15 -18.44
CA ALA A 48 6.47 6.44 -18.07
C ALA A 48 6.73 6.67 -16.59
N ILE A 49 6.75 5.59 -15.80
CA ILE A 49 6.82 5.66 -14.34
C ILE A 49 8.21 6.21 -13.99
N LYS A 50 8.28 7.53 -13.86
CA LYS A 50 9.51 8.30 -13.67
C LYS A 50 9.85 8.32 -12.18
N GLY A 51 10.57 7.30 -11.74
CA GLY A 51 11.07 7.22 -10.37
C GLY A 51 11.57 5.83 -10.02
N ALA A 52 12.21 5.70 -8.88
CA ALA A 52 12.47 4.40 -8.27
C ALA A 52 11.17 3.90 -7.62
N VAL A 53 10.77 2.66 -7.90
CA VAL A 53 9.65 2.02 -7.21
C VAL A 53 10.14 1.26 -6.00
N VAL A 54 9.46 1.47 -4.88
CA VAL A 54 9.79 0.91 -3.56
C VAL A 54 8.78 -0.18 -3.23
N GLY A 55 9.26 -1.37 -2.86
CA GLY A 55 8.46 -2.43 -2.27
C GLY A 55 8.39 -2.25 -0.76
N ILE A 56 7.18 -2.14 -0.21
CA ILE A 56 6.95 -1.98 1.23
C ILE A 56 6.07 -3.12 1.74
N ASP A 57 6.59 -3.89 2.69
CA ASP A 57 5.78 -4.77 3.54
C ASP A 57 5.28 -3.96 4.75
N LEU A 58 3.98 -3.71 4.81
CA LEU A 58 3.31 -3.08 5.95
C LEU A 58 2.73 -4.18 6.87
N GLY A 59 3.60 -4.88 7.59
CA GLY A 59 3.20 -5.94 8.51
C GLY A 59 2.46 -5.44 9.77
N THR A 60 1.95 -6.39 10.57
CA THR A 60 1.24 -6.06 11.84
C THR A 60 2.19 -5.72 12.99
N THR A 61 3.44 -6.19 12.92
CA THR A 61 4.40 -6.16 14.03
C THR A 61 5.72 -5.51 13.64
N ASN A 62 6.23 -5.84 12.45
CA ASN A 62 7.35 -5.17 11.81
C ASN A 62 6.96 -4.88 10.35
N SER A 63 7.60 -3.88 9.78
CA SER A 63 7.50 -3.48 8.38
C SER A 63 8.89 -3.48 7.76
N CYS A 64 8.98 -3.78 6.47
CA CYS A 64 10.24 -3.93 5.74
C CYS A 64 10.19 -3.17 4.41
N THR A 65 11.31 -2.60 3.99
CA THR A 65 11.41 -1.80 2.75
C THR A 65 12.47 -2.40 1.83
N ALA A 66 12.17 -2.52 0.53
CA ALA A 66 13.11 -2.97 -0.48
C ALA A 66 12.99 -2.17 -1.78
N VAL A 67 14.05 -2.15 -2.59
CA VAL A 67 14.11 -1.46 -3.88
C VAL A 67 14.79 -2.34 -4.93
N MET A 68 14.47 -2.12 -6.21
CA MET A 68 15.16 -2.79 -7.32
C MET A 68 16.48 -2.07 -7.65
N LYS A 69 17.60 -2.79 -7.54
CA LYS A 69 18.90 -2.36 -8.06
C LYS A 69 19.19 -3.11 -9.35
N GLY A 70 18.74 -2.55 -10.47
CA GLY A 70 18.73 -3.25 -11.76
C GLY A 70 17.76 -4.42 -11.71
N LYS A 71 18.25 -5.66 -11.90
CA LYS A 71 17.45 -6.89 -11.84
C LYS A 71 17.35 -7.52 -10.45
N GLN A 72 18.11 -7.05 -9.46
CA GLN A 72 18.10 -7.62 -8.10
C GLN A 72 17.33 -6.73 -7.13
N ALA A 73 16.42 -7.30 -6.35
CA ALA A 73 15.80 -6.64 -5.22
C ALA A 73 16.77 -6.56 -4.03
N LYS A 74 16.81 -5.42 -3.35
CA LYS A 74 17.64 -5.18 -2.17
C LYS A 74 16.80 -4.60 -1.03
N VAL A 75 16.85 -5.23 0.13
CA VAL A 75 16.28 -4.72 1.39
C VAL A 75 17.09 -3.52 1.89
N LEU A 76 16.40 -2.53 2.43
CA LEU A 76 17.00 -1.31 2.96
C LEU A 76 17.11 -1.35 4.49
N GLU A 77 18.12 -0.67 5.02
CA GLU A 77 18.35 -0.49 6.45
C GLU A 77 17.84 0.89 6.85
N ASN A 78 17.05 0.96 7.92
CA ASN A 78 16.50 2.21 8.46
C ASN A 78 17.57 3.05 9.15
N ALA A 79 17.20 4.27 9.58
CA ALA A 79 18.08 5.18 10.31
C ALA A 79 18.68 4.57 11.60
N GLU A 80 18.03 3.56 12.18
CA GLU A 80 18.49 2.80 13.34
C GLU A 80 19.41 1.61 13.00
N GLY A 81 19.78 1.42 11.72
CA GLY A 81 20.65 0.35 11.25
C GLY A 81 19.99 -1.03 11.17
N ALA A 82 18.66 -1.10 11.18
CA ALA A 82 17.89 -2.34 11.12
C ALA A 82 17.13 -2.47 9.80
N ARG A 83 17.06 -3.69 9.26
CA ARG A 83 16.31 -3.99 8.01
C ARG A 83 14.79 -4.05 8.19
N ILE A 84 14.36 -4.23 9.44
CA ILE A 84 12.95 -4.27 9.81
C ILE A 84 12.67 -3.17 10.83
N THR A 85 11.57 -2.45 10.63
CA THR A 85 11.12 -1.38 11.51
C THR A 85 9.86 -1.84 12.24
N PRO A 86 9.78 -1.76 13.59
CA PRO A 86 8.56 -2.10 14.29
C PRO A 86 7.36 -1.29 13.82
N SER A 87 6.22 -1.94 13.60
CA SER A 87 4.95 -1.31 13.21
C SER A 87 4.28 -0.69 14.45
N ALA A 88 4.99 0.25 15.06
CA ALA A 88 4.63 0.94 16.30
C ALA A 88 4.77 2.44 16.12
N VAL A 89 3.80 3.20 16.65
CA VAL A 89 3.73 4.66 16.59
C VAL A 89 3.36 5.17 17.96
N ALA A 90 3.99 6.23 18.44
CA ALA A 90 3.71 6.77 19.76
C ALA A 90 3.80 8.29 19.78
N PHE A 91 2.96 8.93 20.60
CA PHE A 91 2.91 10.39 20.72
C PHE A 91 3.46 10.84 22.07
N THR A 92 4.47 11.72 22.06
CA THR A 92 5.00 12.34 23.29
C THR A 92 3.98 13.34 23.87
N ALA A 93 4.24 13.87 25.07
CA ALA A 93 3.35 14.87 25.67
C ALA A 93 3.39 16.19 24.88
N ASP A 94 4.53 16.46 24.26
CA ASP A 94 4.86 17.64 23.47
C ASP A 94 4.30 17.56 22.03
N GLY A 95 3.51 16.51 21.73
CA GLY A 95 2.91 16.29 20.42
C GLY A 95 3.84 15.70 19.35
N GLU A 96 5.08 15.38 19.70
CA GLU A 96 6.04 14.73 18.80
C GLU A 96 5.59 13.28 18.50
N ARG A 97 5.78 12.86 17.24
CA ARG A 97 5.41 11.54 16.75
C ARG A 97 6.65 10.67 16.58
N LEU A 98 6.80 9.68 17.44
CA LEU A 98 7.81 8.64 17.33
C LEU A 98 7.27 7.44 16.56
N VAL A 99 8.09 6.84 15.70
CA VAL A 99 7.75 5.67 14.86
C VAL A 99 8.87 4.64 14.97
N GLY A 100 8.56 3.35 14.89
CA GLY A 100 9.57 2.29 14.84
C GLY A 100 10.21 1.97 16.19
N MET A 101 11.53 1.85 16.22
CA MET A 101 12.28 1.50 17.44
C MET A 101 12.13 2.54 18.58
N PRO A 102 12.18 3.87 18.34
CA PRO A 102 11.86 4.88 19.34
C PRO A 102 10.48 4.67 20.00
N ALA A 103 9.43 4.44 19.21
CA ALA A 103 8.09 4.17 19.72
C ALA A 103 8.05 2.88 20.57
N LYS A 104 8.64 1.80 20.07
CA LYS A 104 8.72 0.50 20.76
C LYS A 104 9.46 0.58 22.10
N ARG A 105 10.52 1.40 22.21
CA ARG A 105 11.27 1.60 23.46
C ARG A 105 10.42 2.27 24.54
N GLN A 106 9.65 3.32 24.20
CA GLN A 106 8.80 3.99 25.19
C GLN A 106 7.44 3.31 25.46
N ALA A 107 7.12 2.20 24.75
CA ALA A 107 5.89 1.45 24.97
C ALA A 107 5.70 0.98 26.43
N VAL A 108 6.79 0.74 27.16
CA VAL A 108 6.78 0.33 28.57
C VAL A 108 6.41 1.49 29.50
N THR A 109 6.87 2.72 29.21
CA THR A 109 6.69 3.89 30.08
C THR A 109 5.48 4.75 29.70
N LYS A 110 5.10 4.78 28.41
CA LYS A 110 3.93 5.50 27.89
C LYS A 110 2.98 4.56 27.11
N PRO A 111 2.49 3.47 27.73
CA PRO A 111 1.72 2.44 27.03
C PRO A 111 0.37 2.94 26.47
N LYS A 112 -0.26 3.93 27.12
CA LYS A 112 -1.56 4.48 26.69
C LYS A 112 -1.50 5.25 25.37
N ASN A 113 -0.34 5.85 25.06
CA ASN A 113 -0.11 6.70 23.88
C ASN A 113 0.85 6.02 22.87
N THR A 114 1.06 4.71 23.01
CA THR A 114 1.90 3.91 22.11
C THR A 114 1.05 2.85 21.42
N PHE A 115 0.80 3.06 20.14
CA PHE A 115 -0.01 2.22 19.28
C PHE A 115 0.84 1.18 18.56
N TYR A 116 0.35 -0.05 18.51
CA TYR A 116 0.97 -1.17 17.80
C TYR A 116 -0.11 -2.18 17.41
N ALA A 117 0.15 -3.03 16.42
CA ALA A 117 -0.79 -4.00 15.89
C ALA A 117 -2.13 -3.41 15.37
N THR A 118 -2.16 -2.11 15.07
CA THR A 118 -3.35 -1.38 14.58
C THR A 118 -3.87 -1.91 13.24
N LYS A 119 -3.06 -2.63 12.45
CA LYS A 119 -3.51 -3.40 11.26
C LYS A 119 -4.67 -4.35 11.58
N ARG A 120 -4.80 -4.82 12.84
CA ARG A 120 -5.95 -5.62 13.31
C ARG A 120 -7.27 -4.85 13.39
N LEU A 121 -7.23 -3.52 13.52
CA LEU A 121 -8.38 -2.63 13.66
C LEU A 121 -8.83 -1.99 12.32
N ILE A 122 -7.96 -1.94 11.31
CA ILE A 122 -8.28 -1.35 10.00
C ILE A 122 -9.52 -2.04 9.42
N GLY A 123 -10.59 -1.27 9.14
CA GLY A 123 -11.85 -1.75 8.54
C GLY A 123 -12.75 -2.61 9.41
N ARG A 124 -12.67 -2.45 10.73
CA ARG A 124 -13.56 -3.12 11.66
C ARG A 124 -14.40 -2.10 12.43
N GLN A 125 -15.68 -2.40 12.54
CA GLN A 125 -16.57 -1.68 13.44
C GLN A 125 -16.10 -1.86 14.89
N TYR A 126 -16.35 -0.85 15.72
CA TYR A 126 -15.96 -0.86 17.13
C TYR A 126 -16.56 -2.06 17.89
N ASP A 127 -17.76 -2.50 17.52
CA ASP A 127 -18.50 -3.59 18.19
C ASP A 127 -18.11 -5.00 17.73
N ASP A 128 -17.26 -5.15 16.71
CA ASP A 128 -16.79 -6.46 16.25
C ASP A 128 -16.20 -7.27 17.44
N PRO A 129 -16.68 -8.50 17.73
CA PRO A 129 -16.16 -9.31 18.83
C PRO A 129 -14.63 -9.51 18.81
N VAL A 130 -14.02 -9.50 17.62
CA VAL A 130 -12.57 -9.55 17.43
C VAL A 130 -11.91 -8.25 17.89
N VAL A 131 -12.51 -7.10 17.58
CA VAL A 131 -12.08 -5.78 18.08
C VAL A 131 -12.24 -5.70 19.59
N GLN A 132 -13.41 -6.05 20.13
CA GLN A 132 -13.66 -6.04 21.57
C GLN A 132 -12.68 -6.95 22.34
N LYS A 133 -12.28 -8.09 21.76
CA LYS A 133 -11.19 -8.92 22.31
C LYS A 133 -9.82 -8.25 22.19
N HIS A 134 -9.52 -7.54 21.10
CA HIS A 134 -8.27 -6.81 20.95
C HIS A 134 -8.15 -5.65 21.95
N ILE A 135 -9.21 -4.85 22.12
CA ILE A 135 -9.30 -3.72 23.07
C ILE A 135 -8.94 -4.17 24.50
N LYS A 136 -9.41 -5.34 24.93
CA LYS A 136 -9.10 -5.91 26.26
C LYS A 136 -7.63 -6.33 26.44
N ASN A 137 -6.89 -6.52 25.34
CA ASN A 137 -5.51 -6.99 25.32
C ASN A 137 -4.48 -5.89 25.01
N VAL A 138 -4.91 -4.64 24.78
CA VAL A 138 -4.02 -3.50 24.49
C VAL A 138 -4.17 -2.42 25.57
N PRO A 139 -3.09 -1.69 25.91
CA PRO A 139 -3.12 -0.66 26.94
C PRO A 139 -3.54 0.73 26.42
N PHE A 140 -3.59 0.91 25.10
CA PHE A 140 -3.97 2.16 24.47
C PHE A 140 -5.49 2.28 24.29
N LYS A 141 -6.01 3.51 24.33
CA LYS A 141 -7.46 3.74 24.27
C LYS A 141 -7.94 3.57 22.82
N SER A 142 -8.82 2.60 22.61
CA SER A 142 -9.62 2.49 21.39
C SER A 142 -11.00 3.09 21.63
N VAL A 143 -11.60 3.71 20.61
CA VAL A 143 -12.85 4.45 20.69
C VAL A 143 -13.70 4.25 19.44
N ARG A 144 -15.02 4.46 19.55
CA ARG A 144 -15.94 4.44 18.42
C ARG A 144 -15.87 5.78 17.68
N ALA A 145 -15.63 5.75 16.38
CA ALA A 145 -15.75 6.91 15.51
C ALA A 145 -17.21 7.25 15.16
N SER A 146 -17.45 8.41 14.57
CA SER A 146 -18.79 8.86 14.16
C SER A 146 -19.47 7.93 13.14
N ASN A 147 -18.69 7.20 12.33
CA ASN A 147 -19.17 6.20 11.39
C ASN A 147 -19.32 4.78 12.00
N GLY A 148 -19.02 4.61 13.29
CA GLY A 148 -19.08 3.32 13.99
C GLY A 148 -17.77 2.51 13.99
N ASP A 149 -16.72 2.94 13.29
CA ASP A 149 -15.45 2.22 13.22
C ASP A 149 -14.63 2.27 14.51
N ALA A 150 -13.73 1.27 14.65
CA ALA A 150 -12.74 1.22 15.71
C ALA A 150 -11.57 2.18 15.41
N TRP A 151 -11.51 3.30 16.13
CA TRP A 151 -10.39 4.26 16.08
C TRP A 151 -9.57 4.22 17.36
N VAL A 152 -8.45 4.95 17.40
CA VAL A 152 -7.59 5.07 18.59
C VAL A 152 -7.45 6.54 19.02
N GLU A 153 -7.20 6.76 20.30
CA GLU A 153 -7.10 8.12 20.88
C GLU A 153 -5.76 8.30 21.61
N ALA A 154 -5.04 9.37 21.29
CA ALA A 154 -3.88 9.86 22.04
C ALA A 154 -4.08 11.33 22.39
N HIS A 155 -3.89 11.69 23.66
CA HIS A 155 -3.99 13.07 24.15
C HIS A 155 -5.28 13.81 23.74
N GLY A 156 -6.41 13.09 23.70
CA GLY A 156 -7.70 13.63 23.26
C GLY A 156 -7.86 13.83 21.74
N LYS A 157 -6.82 13.56 20.93
CA LYS A 157 -6.93 13.52 19.46
C LYS A 157 -7.27 12.11 18.98
N LEU A 158 -8.17 12.05 18.02
CA LEU A 158 -8.67 10.82 17.40
C LEU A 158 -7.88 10.49 16.13
N TYR A 159 -7.45 9.24 15.99
CA TYR A 159 -6.72 8.73 14.84
C TYR A 159 -7.39 7.45 14.32
N SER A 160 -7.61 7.36 13.02
CA SER A 160 -8.02 6.12 12.38
C SER A 160 -6.85 5.10 12.38
N PRO A 161 -7.12 3.79 12.40
CA PRO A 161 -6.05 2.78 12.33
C PRO A 161 -5.19 2.89 11.08
N SER A 162 -5.78 3.33 9.96
CA SER A 162 -5.06 3.58 8.70
C SER A 162 -4.08 4.76 8.81
N GLN A 163 -4.42 5.83 9.54
CA GLN A 163 -3.46 6.91 9.83
C GLN A 163 -2.27 6.43 10.66
N ILE A 164 -2.50 5.53 11.63
CA ILE A 164 -1.39 4.87 12.33
C ILE A 164 -0.52 4.07 11.34
N GLY A 165 -1.11 3.47 10.31
CA GLY A 165 -0.40 2.87 9.18
C GLY A 165 0.42 3.88 8.35
N VAL A 166 -0.17 5.03 7.98
CA VAL A 166 0.52 6.14 7.26
C VAL A 166 1.81 6.54 7.98
N PHE A 167 1.75 6.69 9.31
CA PHE A 167 2.92 7.09 10.10
C PHE A 167 4.07 6.07 10.01
N VAL A 168 3.77 4.78 9.85
CA VAL A 168 4.79 3.75 9.57
C VAL A 168 5.26 3.83 8.11
N LEU A 169 4.37 4.05 7.14
CA LEU A 169 4.73 4.20 5.72
C LEU A 169 5.67 5.38 5.47
N MET A 170 5.44 6.56 6.08
CA MET A 170 6.36 7.70 5.98
C MET A 170 7.77 7.36 6.48
N LYS A 171 7.92 6.48 7.48
CA LYS A 171 9.26 6.03 7.93
C LYS A 171 9.91 5.05 6.95
N MET A 172 9.10 4.29 6.19
CA MET A 172 9.58 3.37 5.16
C MET A 172 10.01 4.15 3.90
N GLU A 173 9.26 5.20 3.56
CA GLU A 173 9.60 6.20 2.55
C GLU A 173 10.89 6.94 2.90
N GLU A 174 10.99 7.54 4.09
CA GLU A 174 12.22 8.20 4.60
C GLU A 174 13.45 7.28 4.47
N THR A 175 13.27 5.98 4.78
CA THR A 175 14.30 4.95 4.62
C THR A 175 14.70 4.72 3.15
N ALA A 176 13.75 4.79 2.22
CA ALA A 176 14.00 4.70 0.78
C ALA A 176 14.67 5.97 0.23
N GLU A 177 14.19 7.17 0.59
CA GLU A 177 14.77 8.45 0.17
C GLU A 177 16.23 8.58 0.61
N ASN A 178 16.52 8.27 1.89
CA ASN A 178 17.87 8.29 2.45
C ASN A 178 18.83 7.36 1.69
N TYR A 179 18.33 6.23 1.16
CA TYR A 179 19.12 5.31 0.35
C TYR A 179 19.28 5.75 -1.11
N LEU A 180 18.25 6.36 -1.69
CA LEU A 180 18.21 6.77 -3.10
C LEU A 180 18.91 8.11 -3.36
N GLY A 181 19.16 8.92 -2.32
CA GLY A 181 19.88 10.20 -2.42
C GLY A 181 19.06 11.33 -3.08
N HIS A 182 17.77 11.10 -3.31
CA HIS A 182 16.81 12.05 -3.87
C HIS A 182 15.50 11.94 -3.11
N THR A 183 14.88 13.09 -2.84
CA THR A 183 13.48 13.13 -2.38
C THR A 183 12.59 12.48 -3.44
N ALA A 184 11.71 11.56 -3.06
CA ALA A 184 10.85 10.78 -3.96
C ALA A 184 9.65 11.61 -4.47
N LYS A 185 9.92 12.82 -4.98
CA LYS A 185 8.89 13.87 -5.13
C LYS A 185 8.18 13.86 -6.49
N LYS A 186 6.84 13.93 -6.44
CA LYS A 186 5.83 14.01 -7.54
C LYS A 186 5.48 12.64 -8.17
N CYS A 187 4.24 12.28 -8.54
CA CYS A 187 2.94 12.99 -8.57
C CYS A 187 1.76 11.96 -8.58
N CYS A 188 0.44 12.26 -8.64
CA CYS A 188 -0.30 13.52 -8.88
C CYS A 188 -1.82 13.41 -8.53
N ASP A 189 -2.50 14.57 -8.52
CA ASP A 189 -3.94 14.84 -8.79
C ASP A 189 -5.09 14.21 -7.96
N HIS A 190 -6.24 14.89 -7.93
CA HIS A 190 -7.38 14.64 -7.06
C HIS A 190 -8.49 13.80 -7.73
N SER A 191 -8.53 12.49 -7.52
CA SER A 191 -9.80 11.75 -7.34
C SER A 191 -9.63 10.30 -6.87
N SER A 192 -10.59 9.83 -6.07
CA SER A 192 -10.86 8.42 -5.73
C SER A 192 -9.85 7.69 -4.83
N LYS A 193 -10.28 7.38 -3.60
CA LYS A 193 -9.45 7.07 -2.42
C LYS A 193 -9.68 5.64 -1.88
N THR A 194 -8.63 4.93 -1.47
CA THR A 194 -8.69 3.56 -0.89
C THR A 194 -7.75 3.43 0.31
N ALA A 195 -8.20 3.05 1.52
CA ALA A 195 -7.42 3.32 2.75
C ALA A 195 -5.95 2.85 2.83
N THR A 196 -5.51 1.84 2.07
CA THR A 196 -4.07 1.47 1.95
C THR A 196 -3.35 2.23 0.85
N LYS A 197 -4.02 2.57 -0.26
CA LYS A 197 -3.50 3.53 -1.25
C LYS A 197 -3.46 4.93 -0.68
N ASP A 198 -4.49 5.35 0.04
CA ASP A 198 -4.56 6.57 0.85
C ASP A 198 -3.45 6.58 1.90
N ALA A 199 -3.12 5.43 2.50
CA ALA A 199 -2.03 5.39 3.46
C ALA A 199 -0.69 5.82 2.82
N GLY A 200 -0.47 5.45 1.56
CA GLY A 200 0.64 5.99 0.75
C GLY A 200 0.38 7.41 0.24
N GLN A 201 -0.80 7.72 -0.27
CA GLN A 201 -1.12 9.02 -0.88
C GLN A 201 -1.15 10.17 0.15
N ILE A 202 -1.40 9.87 1.43
CA ILE A 202 -1.24 10.78 2.58
C ILE A 202 0.24 10.89 2.99
N SER A 203 1.06 9.87 2.74
CA SER A 203 2.52 9.92 2.83
C SER A 203 3.17 10.31 1.49
N GLU A 204 2.53 11.11 0.64
CA GLU A 204 3.00 11.53 -0.70
C GLU A 204 3.37 10.40 -1.73
N LEU A 205 3.32 9.12 -1.34
CA LEU A 205 3.60 7.94 -2.16
C LEU A 205 2.45 7.64 -3.14
N ASN A 206 2.79 7.54 -4.43
CA ASN A 206 1.87 7.02 -5.44
C ASN A 206 1.81 5.48 -5.39
N VAL A 207 0.71 4.92 -4.84
CA VAL A 207 0.54 3.47 -4.69
C VAL A 207 0.08 2.82 -6.00
N LEU A 208 1.08 2.45 -6.81
CA LEU A 208 0.93 1.80 -8.11
C LEU A 208 0.06 0.52 -8.02
N GLN A 209 0.44 -0.43 -7.18
CA GLN A 209 -0.26 -1.71 -7.00
C GLN A 209 -0.24 -2.18 -5.54
N VAL A 210 -1.33 -2.80 -5.10
CA VAL A 210 -1.38 -3.59 -3.86
C VAL A 210 -1.21 -5.07 -4.22
N VAL A 211 -0.30 -5.76 -3.55
CA VAL A 211 0.03 -7.18 -3.79
C VAL A 211 -0.30 -7.98 -2.52
N ASN A 212 -0.83 -9.19 -2.67
CA ASN A 212 -1.04 -10.10 -1.55
C ASN A 212 0.30 -10.59 -0.98
N GLU A 213 0.44 -10.63 0.35
CA GLU A 213 1.66 -11.03 1.08
C GLU A 213 2.25 -12.39 0.60
N PRO A 214 1.47 -13.49 0.52
CA PRO A 214 2.00 -14.77 0.01
C PRO A 214 2.34 -14.74 -1.49
N THR A 215 1.64 -13.94 -2.29
CA THR A 215 1.90 -13.76 -3.73
C THR A 215 3.23 -13.02 -3.95
N ALA A 216 3.47 -11.95 -3.19
CA ALA A 216 4.76 -11.26 -3.17
C ALA A 216 5.89 -12.23 -2.74
N ALA A 217 5.66 -13.02 -1.70
CA ALA A 217 6.67 -13.98 -1.24
C ALA A 217 6.97 -15.08 -2.27
N ALA A 218 5.98 -15.50 -3.07
CA ALA A 218 6.19 -16.41 -4.19
C ALA A 218 7.02 -15.79 -5.32
N LEU A 219 6.83 -14.50 -5.64
CA LEU A 219 7.67 -13.78 -6.61
C LEU A 219 9.13 -13.72 -6.14
N ALA A 220 9.36 -13.39 -4.87
CA ALA A 220 10.69 -13.36 -4.28
C ALA A 220 11.36 -14.74 -4.26
N TYR A 221 10.59 -15.80 -3.99
CA TYR A 221 11.07 -17.18 -4.06
C TYR A 221 11.37 -17.62 -5.50
N GLY A 222 10.53 -17.24 -6.46
CA GLY A 222 10.52 -17.78 -7.83
C GLY A 222 11.52 -17.15 -8.79
N LEU A 223 11.96 -15.90 -8.57
CA LEU A 223 12.79 -15.15 -9.52
C LEU A 223 14.11 -15.87 -9.89
N ASP A 224 14.72 -16.56 -8.93
CA ASP A 224 15.98 -17.30 -9.12
C ASP A 224 15.78 -18.81 -9.40
N LYS A 225 14.54 -19.26 -9.64
CA LYS A 225 14.20 -20.69 -9.80
C LYS A 225 14.05 -21.07 -11.27
N SER A 226 14.55 -22.26 -11.59
CA SER A 226 14.77 -22.72 -12.96
C SER A 226 13.96 -23.97 -13.35
N GLU A 227 13.00 -24.38 -12.53
CA GLU A 227 12.21 -25.60 -12.65
C GLU A 227 10.72 -25.30 -12.40
N ASP A 228 9.83 -25.90 -13.19
CA ASP A 228 8.39 -25.79 -13.01
C ASP A 228 7.97 -26.48 -11.70
N LYS A 229 7.40 -25.73 -10.76
CA LYS A 229 7.07 -26.21 -9.41
C LYS A 229 5.81 -25.58 -8.86
N VAL A 230 5.00 -26.41 -8.21
CA VAL A 230 3.94 -25.94 -7.31
C VAL A 230 4.56 -25.66 -5.93
N VAL A 231 4.31 -24.46 -5.40
CA VAL A 231 4.84 -23.98 -4.12
C VAL A 231 3.68 -23.65 -3.19
N ALA A 232 3.72 -24.19 -1.97
CA ALA A 232 2.84 -23.74 -0.89
C ALA A 232 3.53 -22.64 -0.09
N VAL A 233 3.01 -21.42 -0.13
CA VAL A 233 3.43 -20.33 0.74
C VAL A 233 2.56 -20.35 1.99
N TYR A 234 3.21 -20.46 3.15
CA TYR A 234 2.59 -20.49 4.46
C TYR A 234 3.05 -19.26 5.24
N ASP A 235 2.20 -18.24 5.32
CA ASP A 235 2.49 -16.99 6.00
C ASP A 235 1.83 -16.95 7.38
N LEU A 236 2.65 -16.92 8.43
CA LEU A 236 2.19 -16.73 9.81
C LEU A 236 2.86 -15.49 10.41
N GLY A 237 2.22 -14.35 10.16
CA GLY A 237 2.59 -13.05 10.72
C GLY A 237 2.11 -12.84 12.17
N GLY A 238 2.39 -11.65 12.71
CA GLY A 238 1.93 -11.24 14.05
C GLY A 238 0.45 -10.82 14.15
N GLY A 239 -0.32 -10.98 13.08
CA GLY A 239 -1.69 -10.45 12.94
C GLY A 239 -2.62 -11.30 12.09
N THR A 240 -2.08 -11.86 11.01
CA THR A 240 -2.74 -12.60 9.94
C THR A 240 -2.15 -14.02 9.85
N PHE A 241 -2.90 -14.92 9.21
CA PHE A 241 -2.44 -16.25 8.83
C PHE A 241 -3.02 -16.53 7.44
N ASP A 242 -2.15 -16.71 6.46
CA ASP A 242 -2.51 -16.87 5.07
C ASP A 242 -1.77 -18.07 4.47
N ILE A 243 -2.45 -18.80 3.61
CA ILE A 243 -1.88 -19.93 2.87
C ILE A 243 -2.27 -19.82 1.41
N SER A 244 -1.30 -19.96 0.53
CA SER A 244 -1.51 -19.92 -0.92
C SER A 244 -0.74 -21.03 -1.59
N ILE A 245 -1.37 -21.68 -2.57
CA ILE A 245 -0.71 -22.63 -3.46
C ILE A 245 -0.53 -21.91 -4.79
N LEU A 246 0.71 -21.82 -5.28
CA LEU A 246 1.05 -21.13 -6.52
C LEU A 246 1.83 -22.07 -7.42
N GLU A 247 1.54 -22.03 -8.72
CA GLU A 247 2.37 -22.69 -9.73
C GLU A 247 3.38 -21.70 -10.29
N ILE A 248 4.65 -22.07 -10.26
CA ILE A 248 5.73 -21.35 -10.93
C ILE A 248 6.04 -22.13 -12.20
N GLN A 249 5.75 -21.53 -13.36
CA GLN A 249 6.09 -22.08 -14.67
C GLN A 249 7.13 -21.20 -15.35
N LYS A 250 8.22 -21.80 -15.81
CA LYS A 250 9.35 -21.13 -16.47
C LYS A 250 9.17 -21.04 -17.99
N GLU A 251 8.50 -22.02 -18.59
CA GLU A 251 8.34 -22.11 -20.05
C GLU A 251 6.89 -22.00 -20.53
N LEU A 252 6.44 -20.76 -20.72
CA LEU A 252 5.61 -20.47 -21.90
C LEU A 252 6.53 -20.49 -23.13
N THR A 253 6.81 -21.70 -23.64
CA THR A 253 7.84 -21.96 -24.68
C THR A 253 7.79 -20.97 -25.85
N ARG A 254 8.90 -20.23 -26.05
CA ARG A 254 9.09 -19.18 -27.08
C ARG A 254 8.97 -19.62 -28.56
N GLN A 255 8.63 -20.89 -28.86
CA GLN A 255 8.52 -21.37 -30.25
C GLN A 255 7.39 -20.75 -31.07
N ARG A 256 6.45 -20.04 -30.42
CA ARG A 256 5.67 -18.99 -31.05
C ARG A 256 5.77 -17.74 -30.19
N TRP A 257 5.97 -16.59 -30.83
CA TRP A 257 5.45 -15.33 -30.28
C TRP A 257 3.92 -15.47 -30.27
N VAL A 258 3.39 -15.84 -29.11
CA VAL A 258 1.95 -15.97 -28.91
C VAL A 258 1.44 -14.64 -28.37
N ASP A 259 0.75 -13.93 -29.24
CA ASP A 259 -0.16 -12.86 -28.84
C ASP A 259 -1.29 -13.49 -28.01
N LEU A 260 -1.16 -13.44 -26.66
CA LEU A 260 -2.09 -14.03 -25.69
C LEU A 260 -3.54 -13.53 -25.82
N THR A 261 -3.75 -12.50 -26.63
CA THR A 261 -5.04 -11.87 -26.95
C THR A 261 -5.76 -12.57 -28.12
N LYS A 262 -5.02 -13.38 -28.88
CA LYS A 262 -5.46 -14.06 -30.10
C LYS A 262 -5.36 -15.60 -30.01
N ASP A 263 -4.57 -16.15 -29.10
CA ASP A 263 -4.44 -17.61 -28.92
C ASP A 263 -5.23 -18.09 -27.70
N ASN A 264 -6.48 -18.48 -27.94
CA ASN A 264 -7.35 -19.07 -26.94
C ASN A 264 -6.81 -20.37 -26.33
N MET A 265 -5.88 -21.10 -26.96
CA MET A 265 -5.35 -22.36 -26.40
C MET A 265 -4.25 -22.14 -25.37
N ALA A 266 -3.35 -21.18 -25.56
CA ALA A 266 -2.40 -20.78 -24.51
C ALA A 266 -3.16 -20.30 -23.26
N LEU A 267 -4.19 -19.50 -23.51
CA LEU A 267 -5.15 -18.99 -22.56
C LEU A 267 -5.92 -20.10 -21.81
N GLN A 268 -6.40 -21.10 -22.55
CA GLN A 268 -7.10 -22.26 -22.01
C GLN A 268 -6.18 -23.13 -21.14
N ARG A 269 -4.92 -23.34 -21.52
CA ARG A 269 -3.93 -24.09 -20.71
C ARG A 269 -3.65 -23.42 -19.36
N VAL A 270 -3.53 -22.09 -19.34
CA VAL A 270 -3.36 -21.32 -18.10
C VAL A 270 -4.60 -21.43 -17.20
N ARG A 271 -5.81 -21.46 -17.78
CA ARG A 271 -7.06 -21.71 -17.04
C ARG A 271 -7.14 -23.14 -16.51
N GLU A 272 -6.84 -24.14 -17.34
CA GLU A 272 -6.84 -25.56 -16.95
C GLU A 272 -5.82 -25.84 -15.84
N ALA A 273 -4.65 -25.19 -15.88
CA ALA A 273 -3.69 -25.19 -14.79
C ALA A 273 -4.31 -24.61 -13.50
N ALA A 274 -4.87 -23.39 -13.55
CA ALA A 274 -5.52 -22.76 -12.40
C ALA A 274 -6.72 -23.54 -11.85
N GLU A 275 -7.53 -24.18 -12.69
CA GLU A 275 -8.67 -25.01 -12.29
C GLU A 275 -8.23 -26.33 -11.64
N LYS A 276 -7.15 -26.94 -12.14
CA LYS A 276 -6.55 -28.16 -11.56
C LYS A 276 -6.03 -27.93 -10.13
N HIS A 277 -5.64 -26.70 -9.79
CA HIS A 277 -5.20 -26.34 -8.43
C HIS A 277 -6.28 -26.47 -7.36
N LEU A 278 -7.58 -26.46 -7.74
CA LEU A 278 -8.69 -26.53 -6.79
C LEU A 278 -8.88 -27.92 -6.14
N ASN A 279 -8.27 -28.97 -6.70
CA ASN A 279 -8.40 -30.37 -6.25
C ASN A 279 -7.04 -31.07 -6.06
N MET A 280 -5.98 -30.35 -5.72
CA MET A 280 -4.64 -30.93 -5.56
C MET A 280 -4.48 -31.79 -4.30
N ASN A 281 -3.67 -32.84 -4.40
CA ASN A 281 -3.24 -33.61 -3.24
C ASN A 281 -2.00 -32.97 -2.60
N LYS A 282 -1.82 -33.21 -1.29
CA LYS A 282 -0.67 -32.73 -0.51
C LYS A 282 0.69 -33.21 -1.07
N SER A 283 0.69 -34.33 -1.78
CA SER A 283 1.84 -34.89 -2.50
C SER A 283 2.37 -33.97 -3.61
N ASP A 284 1.47 -33.21 -4.24
CA ASP A 284 1.68 -32.55 -5.53
C ASP A 284 2.35 -31.18 -5.37
N VAL A 285 2.35 -30.64 -4.15
CA VAL A 285 3.13 -29.45 -3.74
C VAL A 285 4.62 -29.80 -3.80
N GLY A 286 5.37 -29.19 -4.72
CA GLY A 286 6.81 -29.42 -4.88
C GLY A 286 7.66 -28.87 -3.74
N GLU A 287 7.34 -27.68 -3.23
CA GLU A 287 8.09 -27.03 -2.15
C GLU A 287 7.18 -26.25 -1.20
N VAL A 288 7.57 -26.09 0.06
CA VAL A 288 6.83 -25.29 1.06
C VAL A 288 7.70 -24.14 1.53
N VAL A 289 7.20 -22.91 1.44
CA VAL A 289 7.90 -21.69 1.82
C VAL A 289 7.24 -21.11 3.07
N LEU A 290 8.05 -20.80 4.09
CA LEU A 290 7.59 -20.18 5.33
C LEU A 290 7.83 -18.67 5.31
N VAL A 291 6.80 -17.91 5.64
CA VAL A 291 6.81 -16.43 5.67
C VAL A 291 6.27 -15.94 7.02
N GLY A 292 6.75 -14.80 7.49
CA GLY A 292 6.34 -14.22 8.76
C GLY A 292 7.06 -14.83 9.97
N GLY A 293 7.48 -13.98 10.90
CA GLY A 293 8.36 -14.35 12.02
C GLY A 293 7.81 -15.43 12.98
N MET A 294 6.49 -15.69 13.03
CA MET A 294 5.95 -16.75 13.91
C MET A 294 6.24 -18.16 13.36
N THR A 295 6.53 -18.30 12.06
CA THR A 295 6.99 -19.57 11.46
C THR A 295 8.36 -20.03 11.97
N ARG A 296 9.08 -19.17 12.72
CA ARG A 296 10.31 -19.54 13.43
C ARG A 296 10.06 -20.49 14.62
N MET A 297 8.81 -20.64 15.08
CA MET A 297 8.46 -21.59 16.16
C MET A 297 8.66 -23.04 15.72
N PRO A 298 9.47 -23.87 16.42
CA PRO A 298 9.75 -25.25 16.01
C PRO A 298 8.49 -26.11 15.83
N LYS A 299 7.46 -25.88 16.65
CA LYS A 299 6.19 -26.62 16.53
C LYS A 299 5.39 -26.25 15.28
N VAL A 300 5.48 -25.01 14.80
CA VAL A 300 4.87 -24.61 13.51
C VAL A 300 5.58 -25.30 12.36
N GLN A 301 6.92 -25.26 12.35
CA GLN A 301 7.74 -25.94 11.33
C GLN A 301 7.47 -27.44 11.28
N GLN A 302 7.41 -28.09 12.44
CA GLN A 302 7.04 -29.50 12.55
C GLN A 302 5.62 -29.76 12.02
N THR A 303 4.63 -28.94 12.39
CA THR A 303 3.24 -29.12 11.94
C THR A 303 3.11 -28.96 10.43
N VAL A 304 3.85 -28.03 9.82
CA VAL A 304 3.91 -27.87 8.36
C VAL A 304 4.62 -29.06 7.71
N GLN A 305 5.71 -29.55 8.29
CA GLN A 305 6.41 -30.74 7.81
C GLN A 305 5.54 -32.01 7.86
N ASP A 306 4.82 -32.22 8.97
CA ASP A 306 3.87 -33.32 9.16
C ASP A 306 2.69 -33.20 8.16
N LEU A 307 2.25 -31.98 7.84
CA LEU A 307 1.13 -31.71 6.94
C LEU A 307 1.46 -31.99 5.46
N PHE A 308 2.65 -31.62 5.00
CA PHE A 308 3.08 -31.74 3.60
C PHE A 308 4.06 -32.89 3.32
N GLY A 309 4.46 -33.64 4.35
CA GLY A 309 5.41 -34.75 4.26
C GLY A 309 6.84 -34.34 3.86
N ARG A 310 7.18 -33.05 3.93
CA ARG A 310 8.47 -32.50 3.47
C ARG A 310 8.96 -31.36 4.35
N ALA A 311 10.28 -31.24 4.49
CA ALA A 311 10.89 -30.13 5.22
C ALA A 311 10.59 -28.80 4.50
N PRO A 312 10.18 -27.74 5.22
CA PRO A 312 10.02 -26.42 4.62
C PRO A 312 11.36 -25.83 4.14
N SER A 313 11.28 -25.05 3.06
CA SER A 313 12.43 -24.40 2.43
C SER A 313 13.07 -23.35 3.33
N LYS A 314 14.40 -23.26 3.24
CA LYS A 314 15.21 -22.22 3.89
C LYS A 314 15.80 -21.23 2.88
N ALA A 315 15.32 -21.26 1.63
CA ALA A 315 15.85 -20.43 0.54
C ALA A 315 15.56 -18.94 0.68
N VAL A 316 14.59 -18.56 1.52
CA VAL A 316 14.12 -17.17 1.69
C VAL A 316 14.08 -16.76 3.16
N ASN A 317 14.19 -15.47 3.45
CA ASN A 317 14.17 -14.93 4.82
C ASN A 317 12.74 -14.52 5.22
N PRO A 318 12.07 -15.19 6.19
CA PRO A 318 10.65 -14.97 6.48
C PRO A 318 10.24 -13.53 6.82
N ASP A 319 11.18 -12.69 7.25
CA ASP A 319 10.92 -11.30 7.66
C ASP A 319 11.23 -10.25 6.56
N GLU A 320 11.84 -10.65 5.43
CA GLU A 320 12.24 -9.75 4.32
C GLU A 320 11.53 -10.08 2.99
N THR A 321 11.07 -11.33 2.84
CA THR A 321 10.65 -11.92 1.55
C THR A 321 9.45 -11.21 0.92
N VAL A 322 8.50 -10.71 1.72
CA VAL A 322 7.33 -9.95 1.24
C VAL A 322 7.75 -8.62 0.61
N ALA A 323 8.64 -7.86 1.27
CA ALA A 323 9.14 -6.59 0.75
C ALA A 323 9.97 -6.77 -0.54
N ILE A 324 10.81 -7.82 -0.58
CA ILE A 324 11.54 -8.24 -1.79
C ILE A 324 10.56 -8.50 -2.94
N GLY A 325 9.48 -9.25 -2.69
CA GLY A 325 8.43 -9.53 -3.67
C GLY A 325 7.71 -8.29 -4.18
N ALA A 326 7.36 -7.38 -3.29
CA ALA A 326 6.75 -6.09 -3.64
C ALA A 326 7.69 -5.24 -4.50
N ALA A 327 9.01 -5.25 -4.24
CA ALA A 327 9.99 -4.56 -5.06
C ALA A 327 10.12 -5.19 -6.46
N ILE A 328 10.10 -6.52 -6.55
CA ILE A 328 10.09 -7.24 -7.85
C ILE A 328 8.85 -6.87 -8.66
N GLN A 329 7.66 -6.86 -8.04
CA GLN A 329 6.43 -6.42 -8.72
C GLN A 329 6.53 -4.97 -9.20
N GLY A 330 7.11 -4.07 -8.39
CA GLY A 330 7.44 -2.71 -8.82
C GLY A 330 8.38 -2.66 -10.03
N GLY A 331 9.38 -3.55 -10.07
CA GLY A 331 10.26 -3.74 -11.22
C GLY A 331 9.56 -4.23 -12.48
N VAL A 332 8.53 -5.08 -12.35
CA VAL A 332 7.67 -5.53 -13.46
C VAL A 332 6.83 -4.35 -14.00
N LEU A 333 6.22 -3.55 -13.12
CA LEU A 333 5.41 -2.40 -13.50
C LEU A 333 6.20 -1.29 -14.24
N VAL A 334 7.49 -1.12 -13.90
CA VAL A 334 8.39 -0.19 -14.60
C VAL A 334 8.95 -0.77 -15.91
N GLY A 335 8.81 -2.09 -16.13
CA GLY A 335 9.41 -2.79 -17.27
C GLY A 335 10.90 -3.14 -17.10
N ASN A 336 11.46 -2.97 -15.91
CA ASN A 336 12.83 -3.41 -15.57
C ASN A 336 12.93 -4.95 -15.44
N VAL A 337 11.80 -5.62 -15.19
CA VAL A 337 11.66 -7.08 -15.13
C VAL A 337 10.62 -7.51 -16.17
N THR A 338 11.07 -8.19 -17.23
CA THR A 338 10.26 -8.46 -18.44
C THR A 338 9.71 -9.87 -18.56
N ASP A 339 10.31 -10.85 -17.88
CA ASP A 339 10.03 -12.28 -18.06
C ASP A 339 9.19 -12.86 -16.89
N VAL A 340 8.36 -12.04 -16.24
CA VAL A 340 7.49 -12.42 -15.11
C VAL A 340 6.05 -12.01 -15.39
N LEU A 341 5.12 -12.97 -15.36
CA LEU A 341 3.67 -12.74 -15.40
C LEU A 341 3.06 -13.26 -14.10
N LEU A 342 2.23 -12.43 -13.47
CA LEU A 342 1.51 -12.77 -12.24
C LEU A 342 0.01 -12.84 -12.50
N LEU A 343 -0.62 -13.92 -12.04
CA LEU A 343 -2.08 -14.10 -12.03
C LEU A 343 -2.51 -14.40 -10.60
N ASP A 344 -3.15 -13.41 -9.96
CA ASP A 344 -3.67 -13.53 -8.59
C ASP A 344 -5.18 -13.87 -8.61
N VAL A 345 -5.77 -14.22 -7.47
CA VAL A 345 -7.16 -14.69 -7.33
C VAL A 345 -7.90 -14.02 -6.18
N ILE A 346 -9.24 -13.99 -6.25
CA ILE A 346 -10.07 -13.45 -5.15
C ILE A 346 -10.26 -14.53 -4.07
N PRO A 347 -9.87 -14.30 -2.80
CA PRO A 347 -9.92 -15.34 -1.76
C PRO A 347 -11.33 -15.69 -1.26
N LEU A 348 -12.34 -14.85 -1.55
CA LEU A 348 -13.71 -14.98 -1.03
C LEU A 348 -14.75 -14.98 -2.16
N CYS A 349 -15.85 -15.70 -1.97
CA CYS A 349 -16.98 -15.60 -2.89
C CYS A 349 -17.67 -14.24 -2.75
N LEU A 350 -17.96 -13.60 -3.88
CA LEU A 350 -18.76 -12.37 -3.95
C LEU A 350 -20.12 -12.69 -4.55
N GLY A 351 -21.14 -12.00 -4.08
CA GLY A 351 -22.53 -12.26 -4.44
C GLY A 351 -23.46 -11.21 -3.86
N ILE A 352 -24.71 -11.23 -4.31
CA ILE A 352 -25.77 -10.40 -3.75
C ILE A 352 -26.74 -11.26 -2.96
N GLU A 353 -27.53 -10.61 -2.12
CA GLU A 353 -28.72 -11.21 -1.54
C GLU A 353 -29.93 -10.82 -2.38
N THR A 354 -30.83 -11.78 -2.59
CA THR A 354 -32.11 -11.55 -3.28
C THR A 354 -33.26 -11.74 -2.31
N LEU A 355 -34.37 -11.02 -2.54
CA LEU A 355 -35.61 -11.13 -1.77
C LEU A 355 -35.97 -12.61 -1.53
N GLY A 356 -36.01 -13.00 -0.25
CA GLY A 356 -36.08 -14.41 0.18
C GLY A 356 -34.88 -14.89 1.02
N VAL A 357 -33.93 -14.01 1.37
CA VAL A 357 -32.77 -14.31 2.25
C VAL A 357 -31.80 -15.36 1.64
N VAL A 358 -31.76 -15.43 0.30
CA VAL A 358 -30.88 -16.35 -0.42
C VAL A 358 -29.67 -15.58 -0.97
N PHE A 359 -28.48 -15.94 -0.49
CA PHE A 359 -27.22 -15.42 -1.01
C PHE A 359 -26.86 -16.07 -2.35
N THR A 360 -26.96 -15.29 -3.43
CA THR A 360 -26.62 -15.71 -4.79
C THR A 360 -25.16 -15.38 -5.08
N LYS A 361 -24.32 -16.40 -5.18
CA LYS A 361 -22.89 -16.27 -5.57
C LYS A 361 -22.78 -15.85 -7.03
N LEU A 362 -21.98 -14.82 -7.30
CA LEU A 362 -21.76 -14.26 -8.63
C LEU A 362 -20.32 -14.44 -9.10
N ILE A 363 -19.37 -14.34 -8.17
CA ILE A 363 -17.96 -14.64 -8.40
C ILE A 363 -17.52 -15.62 -7.31
N ASN A 364 -16.98 -16.76 -7.72
CA ASN A 364 -16.51 -17.77 -6.79
C ASN A 364 -15.16 -17.37 -6.19
N ARG A 365 -14.86 -17.85 -4.97
CA ARG A 365 -13.49 -17.83 -4.44
C ARG A 365 -12.54 -18.50 -5.44
N ASN A 366 -11.30 -18.06 -5.42
CA ASN A 366 -10.21 -18.47 -6.29
C ASN A 366 -10.44 -18.15 -7.78
N THR A 367 -11.39 -17.27 -8.12
CA THR A 367 -11.48 -16.71 -9.50
C THR A 367 -10.31 -15.76 -9.73
N THR A 368 -9.60 -15.94 -10.83
CA THR A 368 -8.48 -15.07 -11.26
C THR A 368 -8.91 -13.61 -11.45
N ILE A 369 -8.04 -12.67 -11.08
CA ILE A 369 -8.21 -11.23 -11.32
C ILE A 369 -7.22 -10.69 -12.36
N PRO A 370 -7.58 -9.63 -13.11
CA PRO A 370 -8.87 -8.92 -13.07
C PRO A 370 -10.03 -9.73 -13.69
N THR A 371 -11.26 -9.49 -13.23
CA THR A 371 -12.45 -10.21 -13.72
C THR A 371 -13.72 -9.37 -13.64
N LYS A 372 -14.65 -9.61 -14.57
CA LYS A 372 -15.91 -8.89 -14.68
C LYS A 372 -17.09 -9.84 -14.88
N LYS A 373 -18.19 -9.63 -14.16
CA LYS A 373 -19.45 -10.37 -14.30
C LYS A 373 -20.65 -9.41 -14.21
N SER A 374 -21.58 -9.54 -15.16
CA SER A 374 -22.75 -8.67 -15.28
C SER A 374 -24.07 -9.47 -15.36
N PRO A 375 -24.47 -10.18 -14.29
CA PRO A 375 -25.80 -10.77 -14.19
C PRO A 375 -26.92 -9.73 -14.34
N VAL A 376 -28.04 -10.16 -14.93
CA VAL A 376 -29.28 -9.38 -15.02
C VAL A 376 -30.30 -9.92 -14.03
N PHE A 377 -30.84 -9.03 -13.21
CA PHE A 377 -31.92 -9.28 -12.26
C PHE A 377 -33.20 -8.58 -12.71
N SER A 378 -34.32 -8.89 -12.04
CA SER A 378 -35.61 -8.25 -12.31
C SER A 378 -36.35 -7.91 -11.01
N THR A 379 -37.38 -7.06 -11.11
CA THR A 379 -38.24 -6.70 -9.98
C THR A 379 -39.03 -7.90 -9.48
N ALA A 380 -39.16 -7.98 -8.15
CA ALA A 380 -39.85 -9.09 -7.49
C ALA A 380 -41.37 -8.83 -7.32
N THR A 381 -41.77 -7.56 -7.37
CA THR A 381 -43.13 -7.08 -7.09
C THR A 381 -43.59 -6.13 -8.20
N ASP A 382 -44.88 -6.14 -8.51
CA ASP A 382 -45.49 -5.20 -9.45
C ASP A 382 -45.40 -3.76 -8.94
N GLY A 383 -45.14 -2.81 -9.85
CA GLY A 383 -45.07 -1.38 -9.52
C GLY A 383 -43.85 -0.97 -8.68
N GLN A 384 -42.84 -1.84 -8.55
CA GLN A 384 -41.63 -1.58 -7.77
C GLN A 384 -40.80 -0.43 -8.38
N THR A 385 -40.84 0.76 -7.75
CA THR A 385 -40.15 1.99 -8.19
C THR A 385 -38.74 2.17 -7.65
N GLN A 386 -38.32 1.29 -6.73
CA GLN A 386 -36.96 1.22 -6.21
C GLN A 386 -36.52 -0.24 -6.09
N VAL A 387 -35.29 -0.53 -6.51
CA VAL A 387 -34.66 -1.82 -6.24
C VAL A 387 -33.52 -1.58 -5.27
N GLU A 388 -33.75 -2.05 -4.05
CA GLU A 388 -32.75 -2.14 -3.02
C GLU A 388 -31.97 -3.44 -3.22
N ILE A 389 -30.67 -3.32 -3.44
CA ILE A 389 -29.73 -4.44 -3.37
C ILE A 389 -29.02 -4.30 -2.02
N SER A 390 -29.74 -4.76 -1.00
CA SER A 390 -29.24 -4.99 0.34
C SER A 390 -28.60 -6.38 0.45
N ARG A 391 -27.90 -6.60 1.57
CA ARG A 391 -27.25 -7.87 1.89
C ARG A 391 -27.19 -8.05 3.41
N GLU A 392 -28.30 -8.52 3.98
CA GLU A 392 -28.41 -9.13 5.31
C GLU A 392 -29.68 -10.00 5.29
N MET A 393 -29.71 -11.25 5.78
CA MET A 393 -28.76 -11.98 6.63
C MET A 393 -28.62 -13.46 6.21
N THR A 394 -27.38 -13.88 5.97
CA THR A 394 -26.90 -15.14 6.55
C THR A 394 -25.89 -14.75 7.63
N GLY A 395 -26.08 -15.20 8.87
CA GLY A 395 -25.38 -14.66 10.06
C GLY A 395 -23.85 -14.77 10.05
N ASP A 396 -23.29 -15.51 9.09
CA ASP A 396 -21.85 -15.79 8.96
C ASP A 396 -21.12 -14.94 7.90
N ASN A 397 -21.83 -14.08 7.15
CA ASN A 397 -21.29 -13.38 5.98
C ASN A 397 -21.06 -11.87 6.21
N LYS A 398 -19.86 -11.36 5.93
CA LYS A 398 -19.55 -9.91 6.03
C LYS A 398 -20.24 -9.10 4.92
N LEU A 399 -21.16 -8.21 5.31
CA LEU A 399 -21.71 -7.12 4.47
C LEU A 399 -20.58 -6.19 4.00
N LEU A 400 -20.66 -5.76 2.74
CA LEU A 400 -19.65 -4.91 2.08
C LEU A 400 -20.21 -3.55 1.61
N GLY A 401 -21.53 -3.40 1.53
CA GLY A 401 -22.21 -2.22 1.02
C GLY A 401 -23.66 -2.53 0.62
N GLN A 402 -24.50 -1.51 0.63
CA GLN A 402 -25.92 -1.54 0.26
C GLN A 402 -26.15 -0.42 -0.76
N PHE A 403 -26.98 -0.64 -1.77
CA PHE A 403 -27.36 0.41 -2.70
C PHE A 403 -28.82 0.30 -3.12
N THR A 404 -29.44 1.45 -3.33
CA THR A 404 -30.84 1.56 -3.76
C THR A 404 -30.88 2.27 -5.10
N LEU A 405 -31.33 1.58 -6.15
CA LEU A 405 -31.60 2.19 -7.45
C LEU A 405 -32.99 2.83 -7.39
N ILE A 406 -33.02 4.17 -7.31
CA ILE A 406 -34.23 4.96 -7.07
C ILE A 406 -34.80 5.52 -8.39
N GLY A 407 -36.13 5.59 -8.49
CA GLY A 407 -36.82 6.25 -9.61
C GLY A 407 -36.97 5.37 -10.85
N ILE A 408 -37.12 4.07 -10.63
CA ILE A 408 -37.47 3.10 -11.66
C ILE A 408 -38.96 3.30 -12.00
N PRO A 409 -39.38 3.32 -13.28
CA PRO A 409 -40.79 3.49 -13.65
C PRO A 409 -41.62 2.29 -13.16
N PRO A 410 -42.87 2.50 -12.67
CA PRO A 410 -43.73 1.39 -12.27
C PRO A 410 -43.99 0.45 -13.44
N ALA A 411 -43.61 -0.82 -13.30
CA ALA A 411 -43.83 -1.86 -14.29
C ALA A 411 -44.26 -3.18 -13.60
N PRO A 412 -44.88 -4.12 -14.33
CA PRO A 412 -45.12 -5.46 -13.81
C PRO A 412 -43.82 -6.17 -13.43
N ARG A 413 -43.90 -7.06 -12.44
CA ARG A 413 -42.84 -7.99 -12.03
C ARG A 413 -42.27 -8.73 -13.26
N GLY A 414 -40.95 -8.85 -13.33
CA GLY A 414 -40.28 -9.57 -14.43
C GLY A 414 -40.00 -8.73 -15.69
N VAL A 415 -40.58 -7.52 -15.81
CA VAL A 415 -40.41 -6.67 -17.01
C VAL A 415 -39.12 -5.86 -16.98
N LEU A 416 -38.77 -5.31 -15.81
CA LEU A 416 -37.58 -4.49 -15.63
C LEU A 416 -36.32 -5.37 -15.61
N GLN A 417 -35.25 -4.94 -16.28
CA GLN A 417 -33.99 -5.68 -16.36
C GLN A 417 -32.85 -4.84 -15.80
N ILE A 418 -32.40 -5.20 -14.59
CA ILE A 418 -31.35 -4.50 -13.86
C ILE A 418 -30.07 -5.31 -13.96
N GLU A 419 -29.14 -4.83 -14.76
CA GLU A 419 -27.80 -5.40 -14.88
C GLU A 419 -26.94 -4.95 -13.70
N VAL A 420 -26.47 -5.89 -12.89
CA VAL A 420 -25.54 -5.61 -11.79
C VAL A 420 -24.17 -6.11 -12.20
N THR A 421 -23.27 -5.18 -12.50
CA THR A 421 -21.90 -5.44 -12.88
C THR A 421 -20.99 -5.43 -11.66
N PHE A 422 -20.29 -6.53 -11.44
CA PHE A 422 -19.13 -6.64 -10.57
C PHE A 422 -17.89 -6.61 -11.45
N ASP A 423 -17.05 -5.60 -11.27
CA ASP A 423 -15.77 -5.42 -11.97
C ASP A 423 -14.66 -5.38 -10.92
N ILE A 424 -13.68 -6.27 -11.04
CA ILE A 424 -12.63 -6.47 -10.04
C ILE A 424 -11.28 -6.25 -10.69
N ASP A 425 -10.55 -5.26 -10.18
CA ASP A 425 -9.28 -4.83 -10.73
C ASP A 425 -8.10 -5.72 -10.30
N ALA A 426 -6.90 -5.40 -10.79
CA ALA A 426 -5.67 -6.11 -10.45
C ALA A 426 -5.17 -5.88 -9.00
N ASN A 427 -5.82 -4.99 -8.24
CA ASN A 427 -5.60 -4.79 -6.81
C ASN A 427 -6.62 -5.56 -5.95
N GLY A 428 -7.57 -6.28 -6.56
CA GLY A 428 -8.70 -6.93 -5.88
C GLY A 428 -9.78 -5.97 -5.38
N ILE A 429 -9.79 -4.71 -5.85
CA ILE A 429 -10.83 -3.72 -5.54
C ILE A 429 -12.07 -4.05 -6.36
N THR A 430 -13.23 -4.11 -5.71
CA THR A 430 -14.50 -4.45 -6.35
C THR A 430 -15.32 -3.19 -6.64
N HIS A 431 -15.49 -2.87 -7.91
CA HIS A 431 -16.44 -1.87 -8.38
C HIS A 431 -17.78 -2.55 -8.64
N VAL A 432 -18.87 -2.03 -8.07
CA VAL A 432 -20.21 -2.55 -8.31
C VAL A 432 -21.07 -1.44 -8.91
N SER A 433 -21.60 -1.68 -10.11
CA SER A 433 -22.58 -0.80 -10.73
C SER A 433 -23.87 -1.56 -11.02
N ALA A 434 -25.00 -0.90 -10.89
CA ALA A 434 -26.31 -1.41 -11.25
C ALA A 434 -26.96 -0.47 -12.26
N LYS A 435 -27.41 -1.02 -13.38
CA LYS A 435 -27.98 -0.28 -14.50
C LYS A 435 -29.29 -0.89 -14.94
N ASP A 436 -30.35 -0.10 -14.98
CA ASP A 436 -31.59 -0.50 -15.63
C ASP A 436 -31.43 -0.42 -17.16
N LYS A 437 -31.60 -1.54 -17.86
CA LYS A 437 -31.53 -1.61 -19.32
C LYS A 437 -32.68 -0.89 -20.02
N GLY A 438 -33.81 -0.68 -19.33
CA GLY A 438 -34.97 0.02 -19.88
C GLY A 438 -34.78 1.54 -19.91
N THR A 439 -34.46 2.16 -18.77
CA THR A 439 -34.29 3.61 -18.65
C THR A 439 -32.86 4.11 -18.85
N GLY A 440 -31.87 3.21 -18.87
CA GLY A 440 -30.44 3.56 -18.94
C GLY A 440 -29.88 4.17 -17.65
N ARG A 441 -30.70 4.33 -16.60
CA ARG A 441 -30.26 4.84 -15.29
C ARG A 441 -29.28 3.88 -14.64
N GLU A 442 -28.20 4.44 -14.11
CA GLU A 442 -27.16 3.70 -13.41
C GLU A 442 -26.88 4.29 -12.03
N GLN A 443 -26.58 3.42 -11.08
CA GLN A 443 -26.03 3.75 -9.77
C GLN A 443 -24.79 2.91 -9.55
N GLN A 444 -23.70 3.50 -9.07
CA GLN A 444 -22.47 2.79 -8.77
C GLN A 444 -22.02 3.01 -7.32
N ILE A 445 -21.38 1.99 -6.77
CA ILE A 445 -20.64 2.04 -5.52
C ILE A 445 -19.25 1.42 -5.74
N VAL A 446 -18.21 2.04 -5.19
CA VAL A 446 -16.89 1.42 -5.10
C VAL A 446 -16.86 0.70 -3.76
N ILE A 447 -16.95 -0.63 -3.78
CA ILE A 447 -16.90 -1.43 -2.56
C ILE A 447 -15.44 -1.47 -2.09
N ARG A 448 -15.13 -0.64 -1.09
CA ARG A 448 -13.80 -0.57 -0.51
C ARG A 448 -13.67 -1.66 0.55
N LYS A 449 -12.50 -2.29 0.63
CA LYS A 449 -12.14 -3.13 1.79
C LYS A 449 -12.14 -2.30 3.08
N TYR A 450 -11.89 -1.00 2.93
CA TYR A 450 -11.67 0.03 3.94
C TYR A 450 -12.16 1.39 3.44
N ASP A 451 -13.30 1.86 3.95
CA ASP A 451 -13.81 3.23 3.70
C ASP A 451 -13.28 4.19 4.79
N ILE A 452 -12.69 5.31 4.37
CA ILE A 452 -12.41 6.46 5.23
C ILE A 452 -12.70 7.73 4.42
N GLU A 453 -13.47 8.66 4.99
CA GLU A 453 -13.54 10.03 4.51
C GLU A 453 -12.67 10.97 5.37
N ASN A 454 -12.07 11.94 4.69
CA ASN A 454 -11.44 13.18 5.18
C ASN A 454 -10.43 13.09 6.33
N MET A 455 -9.22 13.62 6.11
CA MET A 455 -8.40 14.24 7.15
C MET A 455 -7.52 15.37 6.57
N LYS A 456 -7.47 16.49 7.28
CA LYS A 456 -6.87 17.79 6.94
C LYS A 456 -5.47 17.99 7.59
N TYR A 457 -4.78 16.89 7.90
CA TYR A 457 -3.74 16.87 8.95
C TYR A 457 -2.31 16.60 8.47
N ALA A 458 -2.10 16.30 7.18
CA ALA A 458 -0.75 16.22 6.60
C ALA A 458 -0.02 17.58 6.72
N GLU A 459 -0.72 18.69 6.43
CA GLU A 459 -0.21 20.06 6.61
C GLU A 459 0.13 20.38 8.09
N GLU A 460 -0.63 19.85 9.06
CA GLU A 460 -0.38 20.12 10.48
C GLU A 460 0.86 19.38 10.99
N ASP A 461 1.15 18.19 10.47
CA ASP A 461 2.35 17.43 10.82
C ASP A 461 3.60 17.92 10.06
N GLN A 462 3.46 18.34 8.80
CA GLN A 462 4.55 18.96 8.04
C GLN A 462 5.03 20.26 8.71
N ARG A 463 4.09 21.15 9.10
CA ARG A 463 4.41 22.38 9.86
C ARG A 463 5.09 22.14 11.21
N LYS A 464 4.83 20.99 11.85
CA LYS A 464 5.53 20.60 13.09
C LYS A 464 6.94 20.10 12.82
N LYS A 465 7.14 19.31 11.75
CA LYS A 465 8.47 18.85 11.33
C LYS A 465 9.38 20.05 11.00
N GLU A 466 8.89 20.97 10.18
CA GLU A 466 9.59 22.22 9.84
C GLU A 466 9.94 23.07 11.08
N ARG A 467 9.02 23.14 12.05
CA ARG A 467 9.27 23.83 13.34
C ARG A 467 10.36 23.14 14.17
N VAL A 468 10.33 21.81 14.28
CA VAL A 468 11.33 21.04 15.06
C VAL A 468 12.72 21.14 14.43
N GLU A 469 12.82 21.02 13.11
CA GLU A 469 14.08 21.20 12.37
C GLU A 469 14.65 22.62 12.55
N ALA A 470 13.80 23.65 12.47
CA ALA A 470 14.21 25.03 12.72
C ALA A 470 14.71 25.27 14.17
N VAL A 471 14.08 24.65 15.18
CA VAL A 471 14.54 24.74 16.58
C VAL A 471 15.93 24.10 16.74
N ILE A 472 16.13 22.87 16.23
CA ILE A 472 17.41 22.17 16.32
C ILE A 472 18.54 22.97 15.63
N MET A 473 18.25 23.52 14.43
CA MET A 473 19.19 24.39 13.72
C MET A 473 19.56 25.63 14.53
N THR A 474 18.58 26.25 15.20
CA THR A 474 18.80 27.47 16.00
C THR A 474 19.60 27.18 17.26
N GLU A 475 19.31 26.08 17.97
CA GLU A 475 20.07 25.64 19.15
C GLU A 475 21.54 25.35 18.78
N GLY A 476 21.77 24.71 17.63
CA GLY A 476 23.12 24.54 17.08
C GLY A 476 23.85 25.87 16.83
N ILE A 477 23.20 26.84 16.17
CA ILE A 477 23.78 28.18 15.91
C ILE A 477 24.11 28.92 17.20
N ILE A 478 23.26 28.83 18.23
CA ILE A 478 23.52 29.43 19.55
C ILE A 478 24.80 28.83 20.15
N GLN A 479 24.88 27.50 20.23
CA GLN A 479 25.99 26.83 20.90
C GLN A 479 27.31 27.03 20.14
N ASP A 480 27.30 26.96 18.81
CA ASP A 480 28.45 27.30 17.95
C ASP A 480 28.94 28.74 18.18
N THR A 481 28.00 29.68 18.32
CA THR A 481 28.32 31.09 18.56
C THR A 481 28.90 31.28 19.95
N GLU A 482 28.33 30.67 20.98
CA GLU A 482 28.83 30.72 22.36
C GLU A 482 30.25 30.13 22.48
N THR A 483 30.51 28.96 21.88
CA THR A 483 31.85 28.35 21.85
C THR A 483 32.87 29.28 21.19
N LYS A 484 32.56 29.83 20.01
CA LYS A 484 33.46 30.76 19.30
C LYS A 484 33.63 32.09 20.04
N MET A 485 32.62 32.57 20.77
CA MET A 485 32.76 33.76 21.63
C MET A 485 33.69 33.51 22.82
N GLU A 486 33.77 32.28 23.32
CA GLU A 486 34.70 31.90 24.39
C GLU A 486 36.13 31.70 23.85
N GLU A 487 36.30 31.06 22.69
CA GLU A 487 37.60 30.91 22.00
C GLU A 487 38.26 32.25 21.64
N PHE A 488 37.48 33.24 21.19
CA PHE A 488 37.98 34.54 20.71
C PHE A 488 37.85 35.67 21.75
N LYS A 489 37.54 35.33 23.00
CA LYS A 489 37.20 36.25 24.11
C LYS A 489 38.19 37.42 24.31
N ASP A 490 39.50 37.16 24.18
CA ASP A 490 40.55 38.16 24.39
C ASP A 490 40.77 39.10 23.18
N LYS A 491 40.16 38.80 22.03
CA LYS A 491 40.40 39.50 20.75
C LYS A 491 39.20 40.32 20.29
N LEU A 492 38.03 40.06 20.87
CA LEU A 492 36.75 40.70 20.55
C LEU A 492 36.51 41.99 21.36
N PRO A 493 35.80 42.99 20.81
CA PRO A 493 35.34 44.15 21.59
C PRO A 493 34.33 43.71 22.66
N ALA A 494 34.57 44.11 23.91
CA ALA A 494 33.70 43.74 25.05
C ALA A 494 32.25 44.20 24.85
N ASP A 495 32.05 45.40 24.29
CA ASP A 495 30.71 45.96 24.05
C ASP A 495 29.90 45.16 23.03
N GLU A 496 30.53 44.68 21.94
CA GLU A 496 29.87 43.85 20.93
C GLU A 496 29.63 42.42 21.44
N CYS A 497 30.54 41.88 22.28
CA CYS A 497 30.29 40.61 22.97
C CYS A 497 29.08 40.67 23.91
N ASN A 498 28.87 41.80 24.59
CA ASN A 498 27.73 41.96 25.48
C ASN A 498 26.42 42.05 24.69
N LYS A 499 26.39 42.81 23.58
CA LYS A 499 25.23 42.86 22.67
C LYS A 499 24.86 41.47 22.12
N LEU A 500 25.85 40.69 21.67
CA LEU A 500 25.58 39.36 21.11
C LEU A 500 25.09 38.37 22.19
N LYS A 501 25.55 38.49 23.44
CA LYS A 501 25.00 37.73 24.58
C LYS A 501 23.55 38.11 24.89
N GLU A 502 23.19 39.38 24.81
CA GLU A 502 21.78 39.80 24.96
C GLU A 502 20.89 39.23 23.86
N GLU A 503 21.34 39.23 22.60
CA GLU A 503 20.60 38.60 21.48
C GLU A 503 20.48 37.08 21.63
N ILE A 504 21.53 36.39 22.11
CA ILE A 504 21.45 34.96 22.46
C ILE A 504 20.43 34.71 23.58
N SER A 505 20.37 35.57 24.61
CA SER A 505 19.37 35.46 25.68
C SER A 505 17.94 35.64 25.15
N LYS A 506 17.71 36.67 24.32
CA LYS A 506 16.41 36.90 23.65
C LYS A 506 16.02 35.72 22.77
N MET A 507 16.97 35.12 22.06
CA MET A 507 16.72 33.95 21.23
C MET A 507 16.34 32.72 22.07
N ARG A 508 16.99 32.49 23.22
CA ARG A 508 16.60 31.41 24.15
C ARG A 508 15.16 31.62 24.70
N GLU A 509 14.77 32.86 25.01
CA GLU A 509 13.39 33.21 25.39
C GLU A 509 12.38 33.11 24.23
N PHE A 510 12.83 33.25 23.00
CA PHE A 510 12.01 33.04 21.81
C PHE A 510 11.78 31.53 21.56
N LEU A 511 12.83 30.70 21.67
CA LEU A 511 12.73 29.25 21.60
C LEU A 511 11.89 28.65 22.75
N ALA A 512 11.88 29.27 23.93
CA ALA A 512 10.97 28.90 25.02
C ALA A 512 9.47 29.09 24.67
N ARG A 513 9.15 29.86 23.62
CA ARG A 513 7.80 30.07 23.08
C ARG A 513 7.56 29.37 21.74
N LYS A 514 8.37 28.36 21.40
CA LYS A 514 8.30 27.59 20.14
C LYS A 514 6.90 27.11 19.75
N ASP A 515 6.01 26.84 20.70
CA ASP A 515 4.69 26.29 20.42
C ASP A 515 3.74 27.27 19.72
N SER A 516 3.94 28.59 19.90
CA SER A 516 3.13 29.65 19.29
C SER A 516 3.65 30.15 17.92
N GLU A 517 4.83 29.72 17.47
CA GLU A 517 5.54 30.31 16.31
C GLU A 517 5.60 29.39 15.08
N THR A 518 5.87 29.94 13.89
CA THR A 518 6.06 29.15 12.65
C THR A 518 7.53 28.76 12.46
N GLY A 519 7.80 27.67 11.72
CA GLY A 519 9.17 27.28 11.37
C GLY A 519 9.92 28.35 10.57
N GLU A 520 9.19 29.11 9.73
CA GLU A 520 9.73 30.25 8.99
C GLU A 520 10.19 31.39 9.91
N ASN A 521 9.39 31.77 10.92
CA ASN A 521 9.75 32.81 11.89
C ASN A 521 11.04 32.44 12.66
N ILE A 522 11.14 31.18 13.09
CA ILE A 522 12.32 30.66 13.79
C ILE A 522 13.55 30.69 12.88
N THR A 523 13.41 30.26 11.63
CA THR A 523 14.50 30.27 10.64
C THR A 523 14.98 31.69 10.30
N GLN A 524 14.06 32.65 10.18
CA GLN A 524 14.41 34.07 9.96
C GLN A 524 15.16 34.66 11.15
N ALA A 525 14.70 34.41 12.38
CA ALA A 525 15.39 34.85 13.59
C ALA A 525 16.80 34.22 13.70
N ALA A 526 16.93 32.92 13.39
CA ALA A 526 18.20 32.21 13.42
C ALA A 526 19.19 32.78 12.41
N THR A 527 18.72 33.11 11.20
CA THR A 527 19.50 33.76 10.15
C THR A 527 19.98 35.15 10.60
N ALA A 528 19.15 35.93 11.29
CA ALA A 528 19.54 37.24 11.82
C ALA A 528 20.64 37.13 12.90
N LEU A 529 20.51 36.17 13.83
CA LEU A 529 21.53 35.88 14.84
C LEU A 529 22.86 35.43 14.19
N GLN A 530 22.79 34.56 13.18
CA GLN A 530 23.96 34.11 12.43
C GLN A 530 24.64 35.25 11.65
N GLN A 531 23.87 36.18 11.07
CA GLN A 531 24.45 37.38 10.43
C GLN A 531 25.10 38.33 11.44
N ALA A 532 24.55 38.45 12.65
CA ALA A 532 25.16 39.24 13.72
C ALA A 532 26.48 38.63 14.21
N SER A 533 26.51 37.31 14.42
CA SER A 533 27.74 36.61 14.84
C SER A 533 28.82 36.63 13.75
N LEU A 534 28.47 36.44 12.47
CA LEU A 534 29.42 36.56 11.35
C LEU A 534 30.09 37.95 11.28
N LYS A 535 29.33 39.03 11.45
CA LYS A 535 29.91 40.40 11.48
C LYS A 535 30.90 40.59 12.63
N LEU A 536 30.60 40.02 13.80
CA LEU A 536 31.49 40.06 14.96
C LEU A 536 32.80 39.30 14.69
N PHE A 537 32.71 38.07 14.15
CA PHE A 537 33.89 37.27 13.85
C PHE A 537 34.70 37.84 12.67
N GLU A 538 34.08 38.45 11.66
CA GLU A 538 34.79 39.20 10.61
C GLU A 538 35.67 40.32 11.18
N MET A 539 35.20 41.05 12.20
CA MET A 539 36.00 42.06 12.87
C MET A 539 37.19 41.45 13.61
N ALA A 540 37.01 40.29 14.26
CA ALA A 540 38.10 39.55 14.90
C ALA A 540 39.16 39.08 13.88
N TYR A 541 38.73 38.52 12.74
CA TYR A 541 39.62 38.07 11.67
C TYR A 541 40.36 39.22 10.99
N LYS A 542 39.69 40.35 10.72
CA LYS A 542 40.35 41.57 10.19
C LYS A 542 41.39 42.12 11.15
N LYS A 543 41.13 42.06 12.47
CA LYS A 543 42.07 42.47 13.52
C LYS A 543 43.27 41.51 13.64
N MET A 544 43.03 40.20 13.56
CA MET A 544 44.12 39.21 13.43
C MET A 544 44.99 39.50 12.20
N ALA A 545 44.38 39.74 11.04
CA ALA A 545 45.11 40.02 9.80
C ALA A 545 45.99 41.28 9.90
N SER A 546 45.53 42.34 10.56
CA SER A 546 46.34 43.54 10.81
C SER A 546 47.47 43.33 11.84
N ASP A 547 47.24 42.52 12.87
CA ASP A 547 48.29 42.17 13.85
C ASP A 547 49.37 41.27 13.21
N SER A 548 49.00 40.34 12.33
CA SER A 548 49.98 39.55 11.55
C SER A 548 50.68 40.36 10.45
N GLY A 549 50.07 41.44 9.96
CA GLY A 549 50.63 42.30 8.91
C GLY A 549 51.65 43.35 9.40
N THR A 550 51.91 43.45 10.70
CA THR A 550 52.83 44.44 11.29
C THR A 550 54.14 43.85 11.82
N GLY A 551 54.37 42.54 11.64
CA GLY A 551 55.57 41.83 12.08
C GLY A 551 56.79 41.91 11.14
N GLU A 552 56.60 42.19 9.84
CA GLU A 552 57.60 41.86 8.80
C GLU A 552 58.39 43.07 8.23
N GLN A 553 58.47 44.19 8.97
CA GLN A 553 59.24 45.39 8.55
C GLN A 553 60.07 46.06 9.67
N LYS A 554 60.49 45.32 10.71
CA LYS A 554 61.26 45.91 11.84
C LYS A 554 62.52 45.18 12.33
N GLU A 555 63.04 44.19 11.62
CA GLU A 555 64.34 43.56 11.99
C GLU A 555 65.53 43.94 11.08
N ASP A 556 65.32 44.35 9.83
CA ASP A 556 66.38 44.59 8.82
C ASP A 556 67.20 45.90 8.95
N GLN A 557 67.22 46.57 10.12
CA GLN A 557 68.06 47.78 10.34
C GLN A 557 68.79 47.78 11.70
N LYS A 558 69.32 46.63 12.14
CA LYS A 558 70.21 46.58 13.33
C LYS A 558 71.51 45.79 13.21
N GLU A 559 71.85 45.24 12.03
CA GLU A 559 73.12 44.52 11.81
C GLU A 559 74.16 45.25 10.93
N GLU A 560 74.04 46.57 10.71
CA GLU A 560 75.15 47.40 10.22
C GLU A 560 75.68 48.35 11.32
N LYS A 561 76.37 47.77 12.32
CA LYS A 561 77.46 48.41 13.09
C LYS A 561 78.10 47.47 14.12
N GLN A 562 78.97 46.58 13.66
CA GLN A 562 80.19 46.19 14.38
C GLN A 562 81.28 45.75 13.39
#